data_AF-A0A947WV36-F1
#
_entry.id   AF-A0A947WV36-F1
#
_cell.length_a   1.000
_cell.length_b   1.000
_cell.length_c   1.000
_cell.angle_alpha   90.00
_cell.angle_beta   90.00
_cell.angle_gamma   90.00
#
_symmetry.space_group_name_H-M   'P 1'
#
loop_
_entity.id
_entity.type
_entity.pdbx_description
1 polymer ?
#
loop_
_entity_poly.entity_id
_entity_poly.type
_entity_poly.pdbx_seq_one_letter_code
_entity_poly.pdbx_strand_id
1 'polypeptide(L)'
;MIENIFTADDAEIKKLSPELIDFLKEQPTLDKLKKISVDFKLDEKSEKQFKNIFLNVVKGKIELYSTASVIKDVMEFEFNKAMELDDRIYKDLFSDLEDELEMQYETYQSLNPEESPVLREEKEENIKEIEKEKEEFTPLVDKAVKKFELSFDENLKTRFYDICGTFLNSARTKSQLKNTLMKPVKSGGLGFDGKTAEGIASFLGSYLRIKELEKKKEKVEDIAETQKIESLKTKDLEKEESLSISSPPLASSPEAPARREKGDTGGFINPPQPSFSKGGGDEVGFASEEKEAESLKQKVEEFKSGASQATSAEEKVDKALDEISVSFPSSELQERLKKAVEARIRNVRTATQTFEKLTMDTEKGGLGLSKEEADKISLILNKYLEGGDKELYQSKVKEVKAFEAKVKAQSQEKKQREKEREGKTLEEKFQKLTAGRKVKKTRKQEKQIPAPLEPSSTPLPPPKKVEKTLPTPSSPPLASSPEAPARREKGDTGGFINPPQPSFFKGGGIPSKRPIVEDIKYTPKLYGPVQEI
;
A
#
# COMPACT_ATOMS: atom_id res chain seq x y z
N MET A 1 -42.71 -11.50 8.15
CA MET A 1 -41.46 -11.69 8.94
C MET A 1 -40.88 -10.38 9.49
N ILE A 2 -40.89 -9.26 8.74
CA ILE A 2 -40.54 -7.91 9.29
C ILE A 2 -41.49 -7.49 10.43
N GLU A 3 -42.78 -7.88 10.38
CA GLU A 3 -43.75 -7.63 11.44
C GLU A 3 -43.42 -8.34 12.78
N ASN A 4 -42.63 -9.42 12.78
CA ASN A 4 -42.30 -10.17 13.99
C ASN A 4 -41.04 -9.63 14.72
N ILE A 5 -40.31 -8.67 14.14
CA ILE A 5 -39.17 -8.02 14.80
C ILE A 5 -39.65 -6.87 15.71
N PHE A 6 -40.91 -6.45 15.57
CA PHE A 6 -41.51 -5.31 16.29
C PHE A 6 -42.31 -5.70 17.55
N THR A 7 -42.10 -6.90 18.12
CA THR A 7 -42.82 -7.32 19.34
C THR A 7 -42.18 -6.88 20.65
N ALA A 8 -41.29 -5.88 20.63
CA ALA A 8 -40.77 -5.23 21.84
C ALA A 8 -41.40 -3.83 21.99
N ASP A 9 -42.26 -3.70 23.01
CA ASP A 9 -42.96 -2.49 23.47
C ASP A 9 -43.65 -1.62 22.39
N ASP A 10 -44.74 -2.19 21.88
CA ASP A 10 -45.73 -1.64 20.95
C ASP A 10 -46.28 -0.23 21.30
N ALA A 11 -46.07 0.26 22.52
CA ALA A 11 -46.55 1.55 23.00
C ALA A 11 -45.64 2.74 22.66
N GLU A 12 -44.34 2.53 22.44
CA GLU A 12 -43.41 3.61 22.08
C GLU A 12 -43.30 3.78 20.55
N ILE A 13 -43.44 2.69 19.79
CA ILE A 13 -43.38 2.71 18.32
C ILE A 13 -44.64 3.34 17.70
N LYS A 14 -45.81 3.16 18.32
CA LYS A 14 -47.07 3.83 17.93
C LYS A 14 -47.04 5.36 18.11
N LYS A 15 -46.02 5.92 18.78
CA LYS A 15 -45.81 7.38 18.88
C LYS A 15 -44.95 7.95 17.75
N LEU A 16 -44.29 7.10 16.95
CA LEU A 16 -43.56 7.54 15.77
C LEU A 16 -44.56 7.88 14.66
N SER A 17 -44.28 8.94 13.88
CA SER A 17 -45.17 9.32 12.79
C SER A 17 -45.22 8.20 11.74
N PRO A 18 -46.38 7.97 11.08
CA PRO A 18 -46.51 6.98 10.00
C PRO A 18 -45.45 7.15 8.89
N GLU A 19 -45.06 8.40 8.62
CA GLU A 19 -44.01 8.76 7.67
C GLU A 19 -42.64 8.14 8.00
N LEU A 20 -42.30 8.01 9.30
CA LEU A 20 -41.03 7.43 9.73
C LEU A 20 -41.02 5.90 9.56
N ILE A 21 -42.19 5.25 9.71
CA ILE A 21 -42.36 3.80 9.54
C ILE A 21 -42.22 3.43 8.06
N ASP A 22 -42.85 4.20 7.17
CA ASP A 22 -42.75 3.96 5.72
C ASP A 22 -41.33 4.25 5.21
N PHE A 23 -40.66 5.26 5.75
CA PHE A 23 -39.26 5.53 5.45
C PHE A 23 -38.30 4.40 5.87
N LEU A 24 -38.53 3.77 7.03
CA LEU A 24 -37.70 2.63 7.48
C LEU A 24 -37.87 1.38 6.59
N LYS A 25 -38.96 1.27 5.84
CA LYS A 25 -39.16 0.20 4.85
C LYS A 25 -38.37 0.42 3.56
N GLU A 26 -38.04 1.66 3.20
CA GLU A 26 -37.38 2.03 1.92
C GLU A 26 -35.83 1.92 1.91
N GLN A 27 -35.21 1.12 2.79
CA GLN A 27 -33.73 0.94 2.83
C GLN A 27 -32.94 2.27 2.88
N PRO A 28 -33.03 3.05 3.97
CA PRO A 28 -32.44 4.37 3.98
C PRO A 28 -30.91 4.34 4.09
N THR A 29 -30.23 5.12 3.24
CA THR A 29 -28.79 5.35 3.31
C THR A 29 -28.43 6.23 4.51
N LEU A 30 -27.19 6.11 5.01
CA LEU A 30 -26.69 6.87 6.17
C LEU A 30 -26.90 8.40 6.04
N ASP A 31 -26.79 8.92 4.82
CA ASP A 31 -26.96 10.35 4.55
C ASP A 31 -28.42 10.79 4.59
N LYS A 32 -29.37 9.94 4.15
CA LYS A 32 -30.81 10.20 4.31
C LYS A 32 -31.21 10.17 5.79
N LEU A 33 -30.57 9.33 6.61
CA LEU A 33 -30.80 9.26 8.06
C LEU A 33 -30.28 10.50 8.80
N LYS A 34 -29.11 11.02 8.42
CA LYS A 34 -28.60 12.29 8.97
C LYS A 34 -29.52 13.45 8.65
N LYS A 35 -30.05 13.48 7.42
CA LYS A 35 -31.00 14.50 6.99
C LYS A 35 -32.28 14.48 7.82
N ILE A 36 -32.83 13.29 8.12
CA ILE A 36 -34.03 13.14 8.97
C ILE A 36 -33.80 13.58 10.41
N SER A 37 -32.63 13.27 10.99
CA SER A 37 -32.30 13.75 12.34
C SER A 37 -32.31 15.28 12.41
N VAL A 38 -31.92 15.95 11.33
CA VAL A 38 -31.95 17.42 11.22
C VAL A 38 -33.36 17.93 10.95
N ASP A 39 -34.11 17.27 10.05
CA ASP A 39 -35.44 17.71 9.62
C ASP A 39 -36.50 17.53 10.72
N PHE A 40 -36.42 16.46 11.53
CA PHE A 40 -37.41 16.16 12.57
C PHE A 40 -37.09 16.76 13.94
N LYS A 41 -35.97 17.47 14.10
CA LYS A 41 -35.51 18.08 15.37
C LYS A 41 -35.68 17.12 16.56
N LEU A 42 -35.23 15.88 16.40
CA LEU A 42 -35.34 14.87 17.45
C LEU A 42 -34.57 15.35 18.68
N ASP A 43 -35.18 15.21 19.87
CA ASP A 43 -34.46 15.45 21.10
C ASP A 43 -33.39 14.36 21.32
N GLU A 44 -32.39 14.66 22.14
CA GLU A 44 -31.21 13.77 22.32
C GLU A 44 -31.61 12.36 22.78
N LYS A 45 -32.75 12.24 23.48
CA LYS A 45 -33.31 10.97 23.94
C LYS A 45 -33.91 10.17 22.78
N SER A 46 -34.72 10.79 21.93
CA SER A 46 -35.31 10.15 20.75
C SER A 46 -34.25 9.79 19.71
N GLU A 47 -33.20 10.62 19.55
CA GLU A 47 -32.07 10.31 18.66
C GLU A 47 -31.30 9.07 19.14
N LYS A 48 -31.08 8.91 20.45
CA LYS A 48 -30.47 7.71 21.04
C LYS A 48 -31.34 6.48 20.85
N GLN A 49 -32.65 6.58 21.07
CA GLN A 49 -33.58 5.45 20.85
C GLN A 49 -33.60 5.04 19.36
N PHE A 50 -33.67 6.00 18.45
CA PHE A 50 -33.67 5.74 17.01
C PHE A 50 -32.37 5.07 16.54
N LYS A 51 -31.21 5.52 17.02
CA LYS A 51 -29.90 4.88 16.74
C LYS A 51 -29.87 3.43 17.23
N ASN A 52 -30.44 3.14 18.41
CA ASN A 52 -30.48 1.79 18.95
C ASN A 52 -31.37 0.85 18.14
N ILE A 53 -32.56 1.31 17.74
CA ILE A 53 -33.47 0.55 16.87
C ILE A 53 -32.79 0.23 15.53
N PHE A 54 -32.15 1.23 14.91
CA PHE A 54 -31.42 1.04 13.66
C PHE A 54 -30.28 0.03 13.80
N LEU A 55 -29.47 0.13 14.86
CA LEU A 55 -28.40 -0.82 15.15
C LEU A 55 -28.91 -2.26 15.29
N ASN A 56 -30.07 -2.45 15.93
CA ASN A 56 -30.67 -3.78 16.07
C ASN A 56 -31.20 -4.33 14.74
N VAL A 57 -31.80 -3.49 13.88
CA VAL A 57 -32.24 -3.89 12.53
C VAL A 57 -31.05 -4.27 11.65
N VAL A 58 -29.96 -3.50 11.71
CA VAL A 58 -28.74 -3.80 10.96
C VAL A 58 -28.08 -5.08 11.47
N LYS A 59 -27.99 -5.29 12.79
CA LYS A 59 -27.47 -6.52 13.39
C LYS A 59 -28.27 -7.75 12.96
N GLY A 60 -29.61 -7.69 13.02
CA GLY A 60 -30.47 -8.79 12.57
C GLY A 60 -30.30 -9.12 11.09
N LYS A 61 -30.10 -8.12 10.22
CA LYS A 61 -29.77 -8.35 8.80
C LYS A 61 -28.39 -8.98 8.60
N ILE A 62 -27.38 -8.56 9.37
CA ILE A 62 -26.02 -9.15 9.28
C ILE A 62 -26.03 -10.63 9.70
N GLU A 63 -26.80 -10.99 10.72
CA GLU A 63 -26.96 -12.40 11.14
C GLU A 63 -27.60 -13.27 10.05
N LEU A 64 -28.59 -12.74 9.32
CA LEU A 64 -29.21 -13.42 8.17
C LEU A 64 -28.25 -13.63 6.98
N TYR A 65 -27.36 -12.68 6.71
CA TYR A 65 -26.34 -12.87 5.66
C TYR A 65 -25.23 -13.85 6.10
N SER A 66 -24.92 -13.89 7.39
CA SER A 66 -23.95 -14.82 7.96
C SER A 66 -24.42 -16.28 7.83
N THR A 67 -25.69 -16.56 8.14
CA THR A 67 -26.24 -17.93 8.02
C THR A 67 -26.29 -18.43 6.57
N ALA A 68 -26.59 -17.56 5.60
CA ALA A 68 -26.56 -17.91 4.18
C ALA A 68 -25.15 -18.29 3.68
N SER A 69 -24.10 -17.64 4.20
CA SER A 69 -22.71 -17.98 3.88
C SER A 69 -22.31 -19.34 4.46
N VAL A 70 -22.70 -19.63 5.71
CA VAL A 70 -22.42 -20.92 6.36
C VAL A 70 -23.10 -22.08 5.65
N ILE A 71 -24.33 -21.89 5.17
CA ILE A 71 -25.05 -22.92 4.38
C ILE A 71 -24.31 -23.23 3.07
N LYS A 72 -23.76 -22.21 2.40
CA LYS A 72 -22.99 -22.39 1.16
C LYS A 72 -21.71 -23.20 1.39
N ASP A 73 -20.98 -22.91 2.47
CA ASP A 73 -19.72 -23.59 2.79
C ASP A 73 -19.94 -25.06 3.21
N VAL A 74 -21.05 -25.36 3.90
CA VAL A 74 -21.45 -26.74 4.25
C VAL A 74 -21.84 -27.54 3.00
N MET A 75 -22.54 -26.92 2.05
CA MET A 75 -22.90 -27.57 0.79
C MET A 75 -21.66 -27.85 -0.09
N GLU A 76 -20.71 -26.92 -0.16
CA GLU A 76 -19.46 -27.12 -0.92
C GLU A 76 -18.60 -28.25 -0.30
N PHE A 77 -18.65 -28.42 1.03
CA PHE A 77 -17.99 -29.51 1.73
C PHE A 77 -18.61 -30.88 1.43
N GLU A 78 -19.94 -31.01 1.52
CA GLU A 78 -20.64 -32.27 1.23
C GLU A 78 -20.55 -32.64 -0.26
N PHE A 79 -20.57 -31.65 -1.16
CA PHE A 79 -20.38 -31.85 -2.60
C PHE A 79 -19.01 -32.48 -2.93
N ASN A 80 -17.94 -32.01 -2.27
CA ASN A 80 -16.59 -32.54 -2.47
C ASN A 80 -16.41 -33.95 -1.89
N LYS A 81 -17.14 -34.27 -0.81
CA LYS A 81 -17.14 -35.60 -0.19
C LYS A 81 -17.92 -36.63 -1.01
N ALA A 82 -18.95 -36.18 -1.74
CA ALA A 82 -19.76 -37.02 -2.62
C ALA A 82 -19.01 -37.45 -3.91
N MET A 83 -18.01 -36.69 -4.37
CA MET A 83 -17.18 -37.08 -5.53
C MET A 83 -16.30 -38.32 -5.31
N GLU A 84 -16.16 -38.83 -4.08
CA GLU A 84 -15.34 -40.02 -3.78
C GLU A 84 -16.14 -41.35 -3.80
N LEU A 85 -17.46 -41.32 -4.02
CA LEU A 85 -18.32 -42.50 -4.02
C LEU A 85 -18.66 -42.98 -5.44
N ASP A 86 -18.84 -44.31 -5.57
CA ASP A 86 -19.08 -45.06 -6.82
C ASP A 86 -20.25 -44.46 -7.65
N ASP A 87 -20.01 -44.19 -8.95
CA ASP A 87 -20.88 -43.45 -9.88
C ASP A 87 -22.34 -43.95 -9.93
N ARG A 88 -22.59 -45.21 -9.56
CA ARG A 88 -23.93 -45.80 -9.54
C ARG A 88 -24.73 -45.44 -8.29
N ILE A 89 -24.09 -45.43 -7.12
CA ILE A 89 -24.72 -44.99 -5.88
C ILE A 89 -24.96 -43.48 -5.97
N TYR A 90 -24.06 -42.76 -6.62
CA TYR A 90 -24.20 -41.34 -6.90
C TYR A 90 -25.44 -41.05 -7.74
N LYS A 91 -25.66 -41.76 -8.87
CA LYS A 91 -26.83 -41.52 -9.73
C LYS A 91 -28.17 -41.75 -9.04
N ASP A 92 -28.29 -42.80 -8.23
CA ASP A 92 -29.55 -43.11 -7.55
C ASP A 92 -29.79 -42.18 -6.34
N LEU A 93 -28.76 -41.78 -5.59
CA LEU A 93 -28.91 -40.80 -4.50
C LEU A 93 -29.08 -39.37 -5.00
N PHE A 94 -28.44 -38.99 -6.11
CA PHE A 94 -28.55 -37.65 -6.67
C PHE A 94 -29.79 -37.46 -7.53
N SER A 95 -30.40 -38.48 -8.15
CA SER A 95 -31.67 -38.26 -8.85
C SER A 95 -32.77 -37.86 -7.87
N ASP A 96 -32.85 -38.53 -6.73
CA ASP A 96 -33.84 -38.24 -5.70
C ASP A 96 -33.57 -36.87 -5.04
N LEU A 97 -32.28 -36.50 -4.89
CA LEU A 97 -31.89 -35.19 -4.38
C LEU A 97 -32.06 -34.07 -5.41
N GLU A 98 -31.84 -34.33 -6.69
CA GLU A 98 -32.07 -33.38 -7.79
C GLU A 98 -33.55 -33.08 -7.92
N ASP A 99 -34.42 -34.10 -7.86
CA ASP A 99 -35.88 -33.92 -7.89
C ASP A 99 -36.35 -33.13 -6.65
N GLU A 100 -35.80 -33.40 -5.46
CA GLU A 100 -36.13 -32.65 -4.25
C GLU A 100 -35.57 -31.22 -4.27
N LEU A 101 -34.37 -30.99 -4.83
CA LEU A 101 -33.80 -29.66 -5.03
C LEU A 101 -34.56 -28.87 -6.09
N GLU A 102 -34.97 -29.51 -7.18
CA GLU A 102 -35.75 -28.89 -8.25
C GLU A 102 -37.12 -28.50 -7.70
N MET A 103 -37.76 -29.38 -6.91
CA MET A 103 -38.99 -29.04 -6.21
C MET A 103 -38.79 -27.90 -5.19
N GLN A 104 -37.70 -27.88 -4.43
CA GLN A 104 -37.40 -26.79 -3.49
C GLN A 104 -37.02 -25.49 -4.20
N TYR A 105 -36.37 -25.56 -5.36
CA TYR A 105 -36.00 -24.41 -6.18
C TYR A 105 -37.22 -23.83 -6.90
N GLU A 106 -38.10 -24.67 -7.44
CA GLU A 106 -39.42 -24.26 -7.94
C GLU A 106 -40.28 -23.67 -6.83
N THR A 107 -40.25 -24.28 -5.64
CA THR A 107 -40.93 -23.74 -4.45
C THR A 107 -40.32 -22.39 -4.04
N TYR A 108 -39.00 -22.23 -4.06
CA TYR A 108 -38.31 -20.97 -3.75
C TYR A 108 -38.56 -19.90 -4.82
N GLN A 109 -38.55 -20.26 -6.12
CA GLN A 109 -38.93 -19.36 -7.21
C GLN A 109 -40.42 -18.98 -7.13
N SER A 110 -41.30 -19.89 -6.70
CA SER A 110 -42.73 -19.61 -6.50
C SER A 110 -43.02 -18.76 -5.26
N LEU A 111 -42.16 -18.84 -4.22
CA LEU A 111 -42.24 -18.06 -2.97
C LEU A 111 -41.49 -16.72 -3.06
N ASN A 112 -40.53 -16.59 -3.98
CA ASN A 112 -39.88 -15.34 -4.37
C ASN A 112 -40.06 -15.06 -5.87
N PRO A 113 -41.30 -14.89 -6.36
CA PRO A 113 -41.57 -14.65 -7.79
C PRO A 113 -41.05 -13.28 -8.26
N GLU A 114 -40.65 -12.42 -7.33
CA GLU A 114 -40.04 -11.13 -7.60
C GLU A 114 -38.61 -11.11 -7.03
N GLU A 115 -37.70 -11.81 -7.71
CA GLU A 115 -36.34 -11.28 -7.76
C GLU A 115 -36.49 -9.90 -8.41
N SER A 116 -36.49 -8.85 -7.57
CA SER A 116 -36.77 -7.48 -7.96
C SER A 116 -36.15 -7.20 -9.33
N PRO A 117 -36.90 -6.66 -10.31
CA PRO A 117 -36.36 -6.34 -11.64
C PRO A 117 -35.06 -5.52 -11.56
N VAL A 118 -34.89 -4.75 -10.48
CA VAL A 118 -33.66 -4.03 -10.14
C VAL A 118 -32.45 -4.95 -9.92
N LEU A 119 -32.61 -6.07 -9.20
CA LEU A 119 -31.51 -7.03 -8.96
C LEU A 119 -31.14 -7.82 -10.23
N ARG A 120 -32.10 -8.05 -11.13
CA ARG A 120 -31.83 -8.67 -12.43
C ARG A 120 -31.07 -7.73 -13.35
N GLU A 121 -31.50 -6.46 -13.43
CA GLU A 121 -30.78 -5.42 -14.17
C GLU A 121 -29.37 -5.23 -13.64
N GLU A 122 -29.16 -5.15 -12.32
CA GLU A 122 -27.82 -5.06 -11.71
C GLU A 122 -26.94 -6.28 -12.02
N LYS A 123 -27.49 -7.50 -12.00
CA LYS A 123 -26.73 -8.71 -12.38
C LYS A 123 -26.36 -8.70 -13.86
N GLU A 124 -27.29 -8.33 -14.74
CA GLU A 124 -27.02 -8.23 -16.18
C GLU A 124 -25.99 -7.16 -16.51
N GLU A 125 -26.04 -6.00 -15.84
CA GLU A 125 -25.03 -4.94 -15.99
C GLU A 125 -23.65 -5.42 -15.52
N ASN A 126 -23.57 -6.09 -14.37
CA ASN A 126 -22.32 -6.67 -13.88
C ASN A 126 -21.74 -7.73 -14.85
N ILE A 127 -22.61 -8.58 -15.44
CA ILE A 127 -22.18 -9.58 -16.43
C ILE A 127 -21.65 -8.89 -17.69
N LYS A 128 -22.35 -7.87 -18.20
CA LYS A 128 -21.91 -7.09 -19.37
C LYS A 128 -20.58 -6.37 -19.10
N GLU A 129 -20.37 -5.86 -17.89
CA GLU A 129 -19.10 -5.23 -17.50
C GLU A 129 -17.96 -6.26 -17.48
N ILE A 130 -18.19 -7.44 -16.93
CA ILE A 130 -17.21 -8.54 -16.92
C ILE A 130 -16.89 -9.02 -18.35
N GLU A 131 -17.88 -9.13 -19.24
CA GLU A 131 -17.67 -9.51 -20.64
C GLU A 131 -16.86 -8.45 -21.39
N LYS A 132 -17.17 -7.17 -21.19
CA LYS A 132 -16.42 -6.06 -21.77
C LYS A 132 -14.97 -6.01 -21.28
N GLU A 133 -14.75 -6.29 -20.00
CA GLU A 133 -13.40 -6.44 -19.44
C GLU A 133 -12.66 -7.61 -20.10
N LYS A 134 -13.30 -8.78 -20.23
CA LYS A 134 -12.70 -9.94 -20.90
C LYS A 134 -12.25 -9.60 -22.32
N GLU A 135 -13.11 -8.93 -23.10
CA GLU A 135 -12.78 -8.48 -24.47
C GLU A 135 -11.54 -7.59 -24.50
N GLU A 136 -11.40 -6.67 -23.54
CA GLU A 136 -10.24 -5.77 -23.43
C GLU A 136 -8.91 -6.52 -23.21
N PHE A 137 -8.94 -7.65 -22.49
CA PHE A 137 -7.74 -8.40 -22.14
C PHE A 137 -7.33 -9.46 -23.17
N THR A 138 -8.27 -10.00 -23.94
CA THR A 138 -8.02 -10.99 -25.01
C THR A 138 -6.80 -10.68 -25.88
N PRO A 139 -6.67 -9.48 -26.49
CA PRO A 139 -5.54 -9.18 -27.38
C PRO A 139 -4.19 -9.13 -26.65
N LEU A 140 -4.17 -8.86 -25.34
CA LEU A 140 -2.96 -8.89 -24.54
C LEU A 140 -2.53 -10.32 -24.23
N VAL A 141 -3.50 -11.17 -23.89
CA VAL A 141 -3.26 -12.60 -23.66
C VAL A 141 -2.75 -13.24 -24.96
N ASP A 142 -3.35 -12.91 -26.12
CA ASP A 142 -2.87 -13.34 -27.44
C ASP A 142 -1.42 -12.92 -27.71
N LYS A 143 -1.04 -11.68 -27.36
CA LYS A 143 0.35 -11.21 -27.47
C LYS A 143 1.28 -12.03 -26.59
N ALA A 144 0.84 -12.45 -25.40
CA ALA A 144 1.62 -13.34 -24.54
C ALA A 144 1.77 -14.73 -25.18
N VAL A 145 0.68 -15.32 -25.67
CA VAL A 145 0.71 -16.62 -26.39
C VAL A 145 1.72 -16.58 -27.53
N LYS A 146 1.66 -15.55 -28.37
CA LYS A 146 2.58 -15.37 -29.50
C LYS A 146 4.02 -15.14 -29.07
N LYS A 147 4.26 -14.32 -28.03
CA LYS A 147 5.60 -13.96 -27.55
C LYS A 147 6.35 -15.14 -26.94
N PHE A 148 5.63 -16.02 -26.25
CA PHE A 148 6.21 -17.19 -25.59
C PHE A 148 6.04 -18.48 -26.42
N GLU A 149 5.59 -18.37 -27.68
CA GLU A 149 5.38 -19.50 -28.61
C GLU A 149 4.57 -20.64 -27.98
N LEU A 150 3.54 -20.28 -27.21
CA LEU A 150 2.75 -21.25 -26.45
C LEU A 150 1.78 -21.98 -27.40
N SER A 151 1.79 -23.31 -27.31
CA SER A 151 0.80 -24.18 -27.96
C SER A 151 -0.13 -24.76 -26.89
N PHE A 152 -1.44 -24.72 -27.17
CA PHE A 152 -2.47 -25.16 -26.24
C PHE A 152 -3.49 -26.04 -26.95
N ASP A 153 -3.99 -27.05 -26.24
CA ASP A 153 -5.29 -27.64 -26.53
C ASP A 153 -6.39 -26.62 -26.20
N GLU A 154 -7.57 -26.69 -26.84
CA GLU A 154 -8.65 -25.72 -26.64
C GLU A 154 -9.02 -25.53 -25.16
N ASN A 155 -9.09 -26.62 -24.39
CA ASN A 155 -9.38 -26.58 -22.95
C ASN A 155 -8.28 -25.85 -22.14
N LEU A 156 -7.01 -26.05 -22.49
CA LEU A 156 -5.88 -25.39 -21.83
C LEU A 156 -5.79 -23.92 -22.23
N LYS A 157 -6.19 -23.60 -23.47
CA LYS A 157 -6.30 -22.23 -23.95
C LYS A 157 -7.30 -21.47 -23.10
N THR A 158 -8.55 -21.95 -22.97
CA THR A 158 -9.57 -21.29 -22.14
C THR A 158 -9.08 -21.08 -20.71
N ARG A 159 -8.49 -22.12 -20.10
CA ARG A 159 -7.91 -22.04 -18.76
C ARG A 159 -6.79 -21.00 -18.64
N PHE A 160 -5.92 -20.89 -19.65
CA PHE A 160 -4.87 -19.87 -19.68
C PHE A 160 -5.47 -18.46 -19.71
N TYR A 161 -6.53 -18.23 -20.49
CA TYR A 161 -7.19 -16.93 -20.57
C TYR A 161 -7.87 -16.59 -19.24
N ASP A 162 -8.52 -17.54 -18.57
CA ASP A 162 -9.11 -17.31 -17.25
C ASP A 162 -8.05 -16.98 -16.18
N ILE A 163 -6.93 -17.73 -16.17
CA ILE A 163 -5.83 -17.49 -15.24
C ILE A 163 -5.19 -16.11 -15.48
N CYS A 164 -5.01 -15.71 -16.74
CA CYS A 164 -4.47 -14.41 -17.08
C CYS A 164 -5.48 -13.27 -16.85
N GLY A 165 -6.76 -13.48 -17.16
CA GLY A 165 -7.84 -12.52 -16.92
C GLY A 165 -8.00 -12.18 -15.44
N THR A 166 -8.01 -13.21 -14.57
CA THR A 166 -8.03 -12.98 -13.11
C THR A 166 -6.82 -12.20 -12.59
N PHE A 167 -5.65 -12.35 -13.21
CA PHE A 167 -4.48 -11.52 -12.88
C PHE A 167 -4.63 -10.08 -13.39
N LEU A 168 -5.13 -9.88 -14.62
CA LEU A 168 -5.33 -8.56 -15.21
C LEU A 168 -6.42 -7.75 -14.50
N ASN A 169 -7.41 -8.42 -13.91
CA ASN A 169 -8.41 -7.84 -13.02
C ASN A 169 -7.87 -7.59 -11.60
N SER A 170 -6.55 -7.72 -11.38
CA SER A 170 -5.88 -7.51 -10.09
C SER A 170 -6.36 -8.43 -8.96
N ALA A 171 -7.14 -9.49 -9.25
CA ALA A 171 -7.56 -10.48 -8.27
C ALA A 171 -6.41 -11.43 -7.87
N ARG A 172 -5.32 -11.45 -8.63
CA ARG A 172 -4.11 -12.23 -8.33
C ARG A 172 -2.86 -11.37 -8.39
N THR A 173 -1.93 -11.64 -7.48
CA THR A 173 -0.58 -11.06 -7.50
C THR A 173 0.32 -11.76 -8.53
N LYS A 174 1.43 -11.12 -8.90
CA LYS A 174 2.41 -11.68 -9.86
C LYS A 174 2.93 -13.07 -9.42
N SER A 175 3.17 -13.24 -8.11
CA SER A 175 3.62 -14.51 -7.53
C SER A 175 2.54 -15.59 -7.62
N GLN A 176 1.28 -15.24 -7.32
CA GLN A 176 0.16 -16.17 -7.45
C GLN A 176 -0.08 -16.60 -8.89
N LEU A 177 0.01 -15.67 -9.86
CA LEU A 177 -0.07 -16.00 -11.29
C LEU A 177 1.01 -17.01 -11.65
N LYS A 178 2.29 -16.71 -11.36
CA LYS A 178 3.41 -17.61 -11.63
C LYS A 178 3.18 -19.00 -11.03
N ASN A 179 2.83 -19.07 -9.75
CA ASN A 179 2.61 -20.35 -9.06
C ASN A 179 1.45 -21.12 -9.70
N THR A 180 0.38 -20.45 -10.12
CA THR A 180 -0.76 -21.10 -10.79
C THR A 180 -0.41 -21.61 -12.18
N LEU A 181 0.40 -20.86 -12.93
CA LEU A 181 0.93 -21.30 -14.22
C LEU A 181 1.84 -22.54 -14.08
N MET A 182 2.63 -22.61 -13.01
CA MET A 182 3.53 -23.74 -12.73
C MET A 182 2.83 -24.98 -12.19
N LYS A 183 1.64 -24.85 -11.59
CA LYS A 183 0.89 -26.00 -11.06
C LYS A 183 0.60 -27.01 -12.18
N PRO A 184 0.66 -28.32 -11.90
CA PRO A 184 0.33 -29.32 -12.90
C PRO A 184 -1.12 -29.20 -13.37
N VAL A 185 -1.39 -29.63 -14.60
CA VAL A 185 -2.73 -29.56 -15.22
C VAL A 185 -3.81 -30.24 -14.37
N LYS A 186 -3.45 -31.33 -13.68
CA LYS A 186 -4.34 -32.08 -12.78
C LYS A 186 -4.78 -31.28 -11.54
N SER A 187 -4.03 -30.26 -11.11
CA SER A 187 -4.37 -29.41 -9.96
C SER A 187 -4.86 -28.02 -10.36
N GLY A 188 -5.40 -27.90 -11.59
CA GLY A 188 -5.95 -26.65 -12.11
C GLY A 188 -4.92 -25.65 -12.62
N GLY A 189 -3.65 -26.03 -12.75
CA GLY A 189 -2.63 -25.20 -13.40
C GLY A 189 -2.45 -25.51 -14.89
N LEU A 190 -1.30 -25.12 -15.44
CA LEU A 190 -0.91 -25.33 -16.83
C LEU A 190 0.40 -26.11 -17.01
N GLY A 191 1.12 -26.39 -15.92
CA GLY A 191 2.35 -27.17 -15.94
C GLY A 191 3.54 -26.49 -16.63
N PHE A 192 3.53 -25.15 -16.73
CA PHE A 192 4.64 -24.42 -17.32
C PHE A 192 5.91 -24.52 -16.47
N ASP A 193 7.06 -24.52 -17.13
CA ASP A 193 8.33 -24.42 -16.43
C ASP A 193 8.47 -23.05 -15.74
N GLY A 194 9.27 -23.00 -14.69
CA GLY A 194 9.40 -21.80 -13.87
C GLY A 194 9.93 -20.57 -14.61
N LYS A 195 10.68 -20.75 -15.71
CA LYS A 195 11.19 -19.63 -16.51
C LYS A 195 10.10 -19.07 -17.42
N THR A 196 9.35 -19.93 -18.11
CA THR A 196 8.22 -19.50 -18.95
C THR A 196 7.11 -18.86 -18.09
N ALA A 197 6.77 -19.45 -16.95
CA ALA A 197 5.78 -18.88 -16.03
C ALA A 197 6.20 -17.50 -15.48
N GLU A 198 7.48 -17.33 -15.10
CA GLU A 198 8.02 -16.03 -14.69
C GLU A 198 8.01 -15.02 -15.86
N GLY A 199 8.35 -15.46 -17.06
CA GLY A 199 8.32 -14.65 -18.29
C GLY A 199 6.93 -14.09 -18.55
N ILE A 200 5.91 -14.96 -18.55
CA ILE A 200 4.50 -14.58 -18.74
C ILE A 200 4.06 -13.61 -17.64
N ALA A 201 4.32 -13.93 -16.38
CA ALA A 201 3.93 -13.08 -15.26
C ALA A 201 4.62 -11.71 -15.28
N SER A 202 5.88 -11.66 -15.72
CA SER A 202 6.63 -10.41 -15.87
C SER A 202 6.11 -9.57 -17.04
N PHE A 203 5.81 -10.21 -18.17
CA PHE A 203 5.25 -9.55 -19.34
C PHE A 203 3.89 -8.91 -19.03
N LEU A 204 2.95 -9.68 -18.49
CA LEU A 204 1.62 -9.16 -18.11
C LEU A 204 1.72 -8.12 -16.99
N GLY A 205 2.60 -8.32 -16.01
CA GLY A 205 2.83 -7.34 -14.94
C GLY A 205 3.40 -6.01 -15.43
N SER A 206 4.26 -6.03 -16.46
CA SER A 206 4.76 -4.80 -17.08
C SER A 206 3.66 -4.03 -17.81
N TYR A 207 2.71 -4.73 -18.44
CA TYR A 207 1.57 -4.12 -19.10
C TYR A 207 0.62 -3.44 -18.12
N LEU A 208 0.31 -4.08 -16.99
CA LEU A 208 -0.51 -3.45 -15.93
C LEU A 208 0.11 -2.15 -15.43
N ARG A 209 1.44 -2.10 -15.23
CA ARG A 209 2.13 -0.86 -14.87
C ARG A 209 1.99 0.22 -15.94
N ILE A 210 2.06 -0.13 -17.23
CA ILE A 210 1.87 0.84 -18.31
C ILE A 210 0.42 1.38 -18.29
N LYS A 211 -0.58 0.49 -18.19
CA LYS A 211 -2.00 0.87 -18.09
C LYS A 211 -2.27 1.78 -16.87
N GLU A 212 -1.65 1.50 -15.73
CA GLU A 212 -1.74 2.37 -14.54
C GLU A 212 -1.10 3.74 -14.75
N LEU A 213 0.03 3.81 -15.47
CA LEU A 213 0.68 5.08 -15.80
C LEU A 213 -0.15 5.89 -16.80
N GLU A 214 -0.80 5.25 -17.77
CA GLU A 214 -1.72 5.89 -18.71
C GLU A 214 -2.95 6.45 -17.99
N LYS A 215 -3.59 5.67 -17.12
CA LYS A 215 -4.69 6.16 -16.26
C LYS A 215 -4.27 7.32 -15.36
N LYS A 216 -3.01 7.36 -14.90
CA LYS A 216 -2.48 8.49 -14.12
C LYS A 216 -2.25 9.73 -14.98
N LYS A 217 -1.83 9.57 -16.25
CA LYS A 217 -1.67 10.69 -17.19
C LYS A 217 -3.01 11.32 -17.53
N GLU A 218 -4.01 10.50 -17.85
CA GLU A 218 -5.38 10.95 -18.13
C GLU A 218 -5.94 11.79 -16.99
N LYS A 219 -5.83 11.31 -15.74
CA LYS A 219 -6.23 12.07 -14.56
C LYS A 219 -5.47 13.40 -14.38
N VAL A 220 -4.21 13.48 -14.80
CA VAL A 220 -3.42 14.73 -14.72
C VAL A 220 -3.87 15.70 -15.80
N GLU A 221 -4.23 15.21 -16.99
CA GLU A 221 -4.78 16.03 -18.08
C GLU A 221 -6.16 16.59 -17.70
N ASP A 222 -7.03 15.79 -17.08
CA ASP A 222 -8.33 16.25 -16.56
C ASP A 222 -8.18 17.36 -15.51
N ILE A 223 -7.19 17.22 -14.62
CA ILE A 223 -6.88 18.23 -13.60
C ILE A 223 -6.33 19.51 -14.25
N ALA A 224 -5.48 19.38 -15.26
CA ALA A 224 -4.97 20.52 -16.00
C ALA A 224 -6.07 21.26 -16.77
N GLU A 225 -7.01 20.52 -17.36
CA GLU A 225 -8.13 21.10 -18.09
C GLU A 225 -9.14 21.78 -17.17
N THR A 226 -9.47 21.17 -16.02
CA THR A 226 -10.32 21.80 -14.99
C THR A 226 -9.68 23.07 -14.41
N GLN A 227 -8.37 23.08 -14.14
CA GLN A 227 -7.65 24.30 -13.71
C GLN A 227 -7.62 25.38 -14.80
N LYS A 228 -7.54 24.99 -16.09
CA LYS A 228 -7.63 25.92 -17.21
C LYS A 228 -9.03 26.54 -17.33
N ILE A 229 -10.09 25.77 -17.07
CA ILE A 229 -11.47 26.26 -17.06
C ILE A 229 -11.72 27.20 -15.86
N GLU A 230 -11.21 26.87 -14.67
CA GLU A 230 -11.31 27.76 -13.50
C GLU A 230 -10.57 29.08 -13.69
N SER A 231 -9.36 29.04 -14.26
CA SER A 231 -8.58 30.26 -14.55
C SER A 231 -9.16 31.13 -15.69
N LEU A 232 -10.03 30.56 -16.53
CA LEU A 232 -10.81 31.33 -17.50
C LEU A 232 -12.04 31.98 -16.85
N LYS A 233 -12.75 31.26 -15.96
CA LYS A 233 -13.89 31.82 -15.22
C LYS A 233 -13.51 32.99 -14.32
N THR A 234 -12.33 32.99 -13.70
CA THR A 234 -11.88 34.12 -12.86
C THR A 234 -11.52 35.36 -13.67
N LYS A 235 -11.03 35.21 -14.91
CA LYS A 235 -10.73 36.34 -15.79
C LYS A 235 -11.99 37.05 -16.30
N ASP A 236 -13.10 36.34 -16.46
CA ASP A 236 -14.36 36.96 -16.85
C ASP A 236 -14.99 37.75 -15.68
N LEU A 237 -14.77 37.32 -14.43
CA LEU A 237 -15.21 38.06 -13.23
C LEU A 237 -14.39 39.33 -12.96
N GLU A 238 -13.07 39.32 -13.16
CA GLU A 238 -12.23 40.53 -13.03
C GLU A 238 -12.51 41.57 -14.14
N LYS A 239 -13.07 41.12 -15.28
CA LYS A 239 -13.45 42.01 -16.38
C LYS A 239 -14.80 42.71 -16.15
N GLU A 240 -15.67 42.16 -15.29
CA GLU A 240 -16.91 42.82 -14.88
C GLU A 240 -16.72 43.78 -13.70
N GLU A 241 -15.77 43.54 -12.79
CA GLU A 241 -15.45 44.50 -11.70
C GLU A 241 -14.75 45.78 -12.20
N SER A 242 -14.09 45.75 -13.37
CA SER A 242 -13.40 46.91 -13.94
C SER A 242 -14.29 47.86 -14.78
N LEU A 243 -15.59 47.59 -14.91
CA LEU A 243 -16.55 48.44 -15.64
C LEU A 243 -17.32 49.46 -14.78
N SER A 244 -17.00 49.61 -13.49
CA SER A 244 -17.76 50.46 -12.55
C SER A 244 -17.08 51.77 -12.09
N ILE A 245 -15.99 52.21 -12.74
CA ILE A 245 -15.40 53.52 -12.45
C ILE A 245 -15.33 54.36 -13.73
N SER A 246 -16.41 55.11 -13.96
CA SER A 246 -16.48 56.16 -14.97
C SER A 246 -15.68 57.40 -14.54
N SER A 247 -14.79 57.89 -15.39
CA SER A 247 -14.36 59.29 -15.41
C SER A 247 -14.04 59.73 -16.85
N PRO A 248 -14.26 61.01 -17.19
CA PRO A 248 -14.53 61.47 -18.56
C PRO A 248 -13.26 61.78 -19.40
N PRO A 249 -13.40 61.96 -20.73
CA PRO A 249 -12.28 62.05 -21.66
C PRO A 249 -11.75 63.48 -21.81
N LEU A 250 -10.44 63.63 -21.96
CA LEU A 250 -9.83 64.86 -22.48
C LEU A 250 -8.90 64.57 -23.65
N ALA A 251 -9.00 65.46 -24.62
CA ALA A 251 -8.68 65.27 -26.02
C ALA A 251 -7.29 65.78 -26.45
N SER A 252 -6.96 65.43 -27.69
CA SER A 252 -6.03 66.06 -28.66
C SER A 252 -4.51 65.86 -28.47
N SER A 253 -3.79 65.09 -29.32
CA SER A 253 -3.38 65.30 -30.76
C SER A 253 -2.03 66.08 -30.88
N PRO A 254 -1.22 66.06 -31.97
CA PRO A 254 -1.18 65.19 -33.17
C PRO A 254 0.24 64.68 -33.60
N GLU A 255 0.20 63.85 -34.67
CA GLU A 255 1.07 63.84 -35.87
C GLU A 255 2.49 63.21 -35.91
N ALA A 256 2.62 62.39 -36.96
CA ALA A 256 3.72 61.59 -37.49
C ALA A 256 4.73 62.47 -38.29
N PRO A 257 5.60 62.01 -39.24
CA PRO A 257 5.80 60.66 -39.80
C PRO A 257 7.25 60.26 -40.19
N ALA A 258 7.35 59.06 -40.81
CA ALA A 258 8.15 58.74 -42.01
C ALA A 258 9.41 57.84 -41.88
N ARG A 259 9.26 56.66 -42.52
CA ARG A 259 10.13 56.01 -43.54
C ARG A 259 11.66 55.97 -43.33
N ARG A 260 12.20 54.75 -43.47
CA ARG A 260 13.28 54.26 -44.39
C ARG A 260 13.76 52.90 -43.84
N GLU A 261 14.27 51.92 -44.58
CA GLU A 261 14.42 51.58 -46.00
C GLU A 261 14.82 50.08 -46.00
N LYS A 262 14.58 49.37 -47.11
CA LYS A 262 15.13 48.04 -47.36
C LYS A 262 16.63 48.16 -47.70
N GLY A 263 17.45 47.26 -47.19
CA GLY A 263 18.83 47.01 -47.63
C GLY A 263 19.47 45.95 -46.72
N ASP A 264 19.56 44.69 -47.10
CA ASP A 264 20.49 44.06 -48.05
C ASP A 264 21.76 43.51 -47.36
N THR A 265 21.99 42.24 -47.65
CA THR A 265 23.21 41.41 -47.56
C THR A 265 24.22 41.56 -46.41
N GLY A 266 24.45 40.42 -45.76
CA GLY A 266 25.81 39.87 -45.65
C GLY A 266 26.53 40.10 -44.33
N GLY A 267 26.76 39.04 -43.58
CA GLY A 267 27.71 39.06 -42.46
C GLY A 267 27.36 38.09 -41.34
N PHE A 268 27.44 36.79 -41.61
CA PHE A 268 27.53 35.77 -40.58
C PHE A 268 28.92 35.91 -39.91
N ILE A 269 29.03 36.81 -38.93
CA ILE A 269 30.18 36.87 -38.03
C ILE A 269 29.84 35.99 -36.83
N ASN A 270 30.62 34.92 -36.67
CA ASN A 270 30.55 34.03 -35.51
C ASN A 270 30.47 34.85 -34.21
N PRO A 271 29.53 34.56 -33.30
CA PRO A 271 29.55 35.19 -31.98
C PRO A 271 30.91 34.88 -31.32
N PRO A 272 31.58 35.88 -30.72
CA PRO A 272 32.80 35.62 -29.97
C PRO A 272 32.47 34.63 -28.86
N GLN A 273 33.17 33.50 -28.87
CA GLN A 273 33.11 32.54 -27.78
C GLN A 273 33.40 33.29 -26.48
N PRO A 274 32.53 33.22 -25.46
CA PRO A 274 32.86 33.75 -24.16
C PRO A 274 34.07 32.98 -23.64
N SER A 275 35.21 33.65 -23.58
CA SER A 275 36.36 33.19 -22.82
C SER A 275 35.90 33.05 -21.38
N PHE A 276 35.65 31.81 -20.95
CA PHE A 276 35.46 31.47 -19.54
C PHE A 276 36.74 31.86 -18.81
N SER A 277 36.77 33.08 -18.28
CA SER A 277 37.73 33.48 -17.27
C SER A 277 37.54 32.52 -16.10
N LYS A 278 38.63 31.82 -15.80
CA LYS A 278 38.89 30.93 -14.68
C LYS A 278 38.65 31.68 -13.35
N GLY A 279 37.38 31.96 -13.05
CA GLY A 279 36.91 32.52 -11.79
C GLY A 279 36.91 31.43 -10.75
N GLY A 280 37.48 31.75 -9.57
CA GLY A 280 37.69 30.82 -8.48
C GLY A 280 36.46 29.98 -8.18
N GLY A 281 36.67 28.66 -8.10
CA GLY A 281 35.68 27.75 -7.58
C GLY A 281 35.48 28.06 -6.10
N ASP A 282 34.41 28.80 -5.80
CA ASP A 282 33.75 28.65 -4.52
C ASP A 282 33.26 27.22 -4.47
N GLU A 283 33.92 26.42 -3.63
CA GLU A 283 33.49 25.10 -3.21
C GLU A 283 32.05 25.19 -2.71
N VAL A 284 31.08 24.89 -3.58
CA VAL A 284 29.71 24.60 -3.19
C VAL A 284 29.78 23.28 -2.41
N GLY A 285 30.03 23.40 -1.10
CA GLY A 285 30.27 22.29 -0.20
C GLY A 285 29.05 21.37 -0.12
N PHE A 286 29.15 20.21 -0.78
CA PHE A 286 28.23 19.07 -0.62
C PHE A 286 28.19 18.53 0.82
N ALA A 287 29.05 19.01 1.72
CA ALA A 287 29.07 18.67 3.15
C ALA A 287 27.76 19.02 3.90
N SER A 288 26.92 19.90 3.34
CA SER A 288 25.60 20.22 3.91
C SER A 288 24.56 19.13 3.65
N GLU A 289 24.60 18.46 2.49
CA GLU A 289 23.60 17.44 2.12
C GLU A 289 23.90 16.09 2.80
N GLU A 290 25.18 15.79 3.06
CA GLU A 290 25.60 14.54 3.71
C GLU A 290 25.16 14.48 5.19
N LYS A 291 25.17 15.62 5.90
CA LYS A 291 24.67 15.72 7.28
C LYS A 291 23.14 15.58 7.38
N GLU A 292 22.40 16.02 6.37
CA GLU A 292 20.94 15.82 6.32
C GLU A 292 20.60 14.32 6.14
N ALA A 293 21.36 13.61 5.29
CA ALA A 293 21.17 12.17 5.06
C ALA A 293 21.48 11.31 6.30
N GLU A 294 22.49 11.67 7.09
CA GLU A 294 22.79 10.98 8.36
C GLU A 294 21.70 11.20 9.42
N SER A 295 21.17 12.42 9.54
CA SER A 295 20.06 12.72 10.46
C SER A 295 18.77 11.98 10.10
N LEU A 296 18.56 11.69 8.80
CA LEU A 296 17.44 10.90 8.31
C LEU A 296 17.62 9.41 8.61
N LYS A 297 18.83 8.87 8.45
CA LYS A 297 19.13 7.48 8.85
C LYS A 297 18.92 7.26 10.34
N GLN A 298 19.35 8.19 11.18
CA GLN A 298 19.23 8.08 12.64
C GLN A 298 17.76 8.13 13.09
N LYS A 299 16.93 9.00 12.49
CA LYS A 299 15.47 9.00 12.73
C LYS A 299 14.83 7.68 12.28
N VAL A 300 15.19 7.16 11.10
CA VAL A 300 14.65 5.90 10.59
C VAL A 300 15.05 4.71 11.46
N GLU A 301 16.25 4.71 12.05
CA GLU A 301 16.66 3.69 13.03
C GLU A 301 15.92 3.82 14.37
N GLU A 302 15.70 5.03 14.90
CA GLU A 302 14.84 5.26 16.07
C GLU A 302 13.39 4.79 15.83
N PHE A 303 12.88 4.91 14.60
CA PHE A 303 11.57 4.37 14.23
C PHE A 303 11.55 2.84 14.10
N LYS A 304 12.71 2.21 13.89
CA LYS A 304 12.84 0.75 13.80
C LYS A 304 13.06 0.10 15.17
N SER A 305 13.61 0.83 16.14
CA SER A 305 13.88 0.35 17.50
C SER A 305 12.66 0.43 18.44
N GLY A 306 11.49 -0.02 17.97
CA GLY A 306 10.57 -0.93 18.68
C GLY A 306 9.93 -0.57 20.04
N ALA A 307 10.32 0.48 20.75
CA ALA A 307 9.85 0.71 22.12
C ALA A 307 8.40 1.24 22.19
N SER A 308 7.90 1.89 21.14
CA SER A 308 6.55 2.45 21.08
C SER A 308 5.47 1.45 20.61
N GLN A 309 5.83 0.23 20.22
CA GLN A 309 4.86 -0.81 19.85
C GLN A 309 4.44 -1.72 21.01
N ALA A 310 5.27 -1.85 22.05
CA ALA A 310 5.00 -2.76 23.17
C ALA A 310 3.76 -2.34 23.97
N THR A 311 3.58 -1.04 24.21
CA THR A 311 2.42 -0.48 24.92
C THR A 311 1.11 -0.68 24.15
N SER A 312 1.16 -0.68 22.82
CA SER A 312 -0.03 -0.90 21.98
C SER A 312 -0.55 -2.35 22.06
N ALA A 313 0.34 -3.33 22.27
CA ALA A 313 -0.07 -4.74 22.29
C ALA A 313 -0.84 -5.10 23.55
N GLU A 314 -0.42 -4.60 24.71
CA GLU A 314 -1.06 -4.88 26.00
C GLU A 314 -2.46 -4.26 26.08
N GLU A 315 -2.63 -3.00 25.63
CA GLU A 315 -3.94 -2.36 25.54
C GLU A 315 -4.91 -3.11 24.61
N LYS A 316 -4.40 -3.68 23.50
CA LYS A 316 -5.21 -4.51 22.59
C LYS A 316 -5.62 -5.82 23.23
N VAL A 317 -4.74 -6.42 24.05
CA VAL A 317 -5.06 -7.64 24.79
C VAL A 317 -6.18 -7.38 25.79
N ASP A 318 -6.09 -6.31 26.58
CA ASP A 318 -7.11 -6.01 27.59
C ASP A 318 -8.47 -5.67 26.93
N LYS A 319 -8.49 -4.88 25.84
CA LYS A 319 -9.72 -4.62 25.05
C LYS A 319 -10.33 -5.89 24.45
N ALA A 320 -9.49 -6.79 23.94
CA ALA A 320 -9.96 -8.06 23.40
C ALA A 320 -10.55 -8.96 24.50
N LEU A 321 -9.94 -8.98 25.69
CA LEU A 321 -10.47 -9.73 26.84
C LEU A 321 -11.81 -9.17 27.33
N ASP A 322 -11.97 -7.84 27.33
CA ASP A 322 -13.24 -7.19 27.67
C ASP A 322 -14.37 -7.57 26.67
N GLU A 323 -14.08 -7.57 25.36
CA GLU A 323 -15.06 -7.93 24.31
C GLU A 323 -15.40 -9.43 24.31
N ILE A 324 -14.45 -10.31 24.66
CA ILE A 324 -14.69 -11.76 24.76
C ILE A 324 -15.71 -12.09 25.86
N SER A 325 -15.72 -11.34 26.97
CA SER A 325 -16.71 -11.50 28.06
C SER A 325 -16.85 -12.93 28.63
N VAL A 326 -15.80 -13.76 28.51
CA VAL A 326 -15.76 -15.11 29.08
C VAL A 326 -15.14 -15.04 30.47
N SER A 327 -15.92 -15.43 31.48
CA SER A 327 -15.47 -15.51 32.87
C SER A 327 -15.19 -16.96 33.24
N PHE A 328 -13.99 -17.23 33.75
CA PHE A 328 -13.62 -18.54 34.26
C PHE A 328 -13.67 -18.54 35.80
N PRO A 329 -14.08 -19.66 36.42
CA PRO A 329 -14.07 -19.79 37.88
C PRO A 329 -12.64 -19.85 38.46
N SER A 330 -11.67 -20.29 37.67
CA SER A 330 -10.26 -20.39 38.08
C SER A 330 -9.43 -19.25 37.49
N SER A 331 -8.68 -18.55 38.34
CA SER A 331 -7.77 -17.48 37.89
C SER A 331 -6.68 -18.00 36.95
N GLU A 332 -6.25 -19.25 37.12
CA GLU A 332 -5.25 -19.87 36.26
C GLU A 332 -5.75 -20.00 34.80
N LEU A 333 -7.03 -20.33 34.60
CA LEU A 333 -7.61 -20.43 33.26
C LEU A 333 -7.72 -19.05 32.60
N GLN A 334 -8.02 -18.01 33.39
CA GLN A 334 -8.05 -16.64 32.90
C GLN A 334 -6.65 -16.16 32.48
N GLU A 335 -5.60 -16.49 33.25
CA GLU A 335 -4.22 -16.21 32.83
C GLU A 335 -3.81 -16.98 31.57
N ARG A 336 -4.26 -18.23 31.42
CA ARG A 336 -4.02 -19.02 30.21
C ARG A 336 -4.72 -18.41 28.99
N LEU A 337 -5.96 -17.92 29.15
CA LEU A 337 -6.65 -17.16 28.11
C LEU A 337 -5.86 -15.90 27.73
N LYS A 338 -5.46 -15.09 28.72
CA LYS A 338 -4.67 -13.87 28.49
C LYS A 338 -3.39 -14.17 27.70
N LYS A 339 -2.64 -15.20 28.10
CA LYS A 339 -1.41 -15.64 27.38
C LYS A 339 -1.70 -16.14 25.96
N ALA A 340 -2.81 -16.85 25.73
CA ALA A 340 -3.19 -17.31 24.40
C ALA A 340 -3.58 -16.14 23.47
N VAL A 341 -4.35 -15.18 23.99
CA VAL A 341 -4.75 -13.94 23.32
C VAL A 341 -3.51 -13.08 23.00
N GLU A 342 -2.62 -12.88 23.97
CA GLU A 342 -1.37 -12.13 23.81
C GLU A 342 -0.47 -12.75 22.72
N ALA A 343 -0.28 -14.07 22.75
CA ALA A 343 0.49 -14.78 21.73
C ALA A 343 -0.13 -14.64 20.32
N ARG A 344 -1.47 -14.60 20.22
CA ARG A 344 -2.17 -14.40 18.95
C ARG A 344 -2.03 -12.95 18.45
N ILE A 345 -2.23 -11.95 19.31
CA ILE A 345 -2.12 -10.52 18.95
C ILE A 345 -0.69 -10.15 18.54
N ARG A 346 0.31 -10.76 19.17
CA ARG A 346 1.73 -10.62 18.78
C ARG A 346 2.12 -11.44 17.54
N ASN A 347 1.17 -12.10 16.87
CA ASN A 347 1.41 -12.99 15.73
C ASN A 347 2.42 -14.12 16.00
N VAL A 348 2.58 -14.55 17.26
CA VAL A 348 3.43 -15.68 17.64
C VAL A 348 2.72 -17.01 17.36
N ARG A 349 1.38 -17.03 17.41
CA ARG A 349 0.55 -18.20 17.08
C ARG A 349 -0.37 -17.95 15.89
N THR A 350 -0.56 -19.00 15.08
CA THR A 350 -1.54 -19.00 13.98
C THR A 350 -2.97 -19.12 14.51
N ALA A 351 -3.96 -18.82 13.67
CA ALA A 351 -5.38 -18.94 14.05
C ALA A 351 -5.72 -20.36 14.49
N THR A 352 -5.25 -21.35 13.74
CA THR A 352 -5.45 -22.78 14.01
C THR A 352 -4.83 -23.20 15.34
N GLN A 353 -3.59 -22.78 15.63
CA GLN A 353 -2.93 -23.08 16.90
C GLN A 353 -3.63 -22.44 18.10
N THR A 354 -4.14 -21.21 17.93
CA THR A 354 -4.93 -20.55 18.99
C THR A 354 -6.25 -21.28 19.21
N PHE A 355 -6.97 -21.61 18.14
CA PHE A 355 -8.22 -22.38 18.21
C PHE A 355 -8.02 -23.74 18.91
N GLU A 356 -7.02 -24.51 18.48
CA GLU A 356 -6.65 -25.78 19.13
C GLU A 356 -6.38 -25.58 20.63
N LYS A 357 -5.63 -24.54 21.00
CA LYS A 357 -5.30 -24.25 22.40
C LYS A 357 -6.52 -23.85 23.24
N LEU A 358 -7.49 -23.17 22.64
CA LEU A 358 -8.76 -22.81 23.27
C LEU A 358 -9.64 -24.05 23.48
N THR A 359 -9.73 -24.93 22.48
CA THR A 359 -10.57 -26.15 22.54
C THR A 359 -9.96 -27.31 23.33
N MET A 360 -8.63 -27.35 23.48
CA MET A 360 -7.93 -28.45 24.13
C MET A 360 -8.28 -28.54 25.62
N ASP A 361 -8.36 -29.76 26.15
CA ASP A 361 -8.68 -30.03 27.56
C ASP A 361 -7.78 -29.27 28.54
N THR A 362 -8.36 -28.89 29.68
CA THR A 362 -7.66 -28.18 30.76
C THR A 362 -6.48 -28.97 31.33
N GLU A 363 -6.59 -30.31 31.38
CA GLU A 363 -5.55 -31.24 31.83
C GLU A 363 -4.31 -31.24 30.92
N LYS A 364 -4.51 -31.06 29.61
CA LYS A 364 -3.43 -30.94 28.62
C LYS A 364 -2.88 -29.51 28.53
N GLY A 365 -3.31 -28.64 29.43
CA GLY A 365 -2.93 -27.23 29.46
C GLY A 365 -3.65 -26.37 28.42
N GLY A 366 -4.81 -26.79 27.91
CA GLY A 366 -5.71 -25.95 27.14
C GLY A 366 -6.72 -25.21 28.04
N LEU A 367 -7.77 -24.66 27.43
CA LEU A 367 -8.85 -23.97 28.16
C LEU A 367 -10.13 -24.81 28.29
N GLY A 368 -10.30 -25.86 27.48
CA GLY A 368 -11.48 -26.72 27.47
C GLY A 368 -12.76 -26.01 27.04
N LEU A 369 -12.65 -24.97 26.19
CA LEU A 369 -13.81 -24.26 25.67
C LEU A 369 -14.54 -25.08 24.62
N SER A 370 -15.84 -24.85 24.50
CA SER A 370 -16.61 -25.40 23.38
C SER A 370 -16.08 -24.83 22.05
N LYS A 371 -16.27 -25.58 20.95
CA LYS A 371 -15.83 -25.14 19.62
C LYS A 371 -16.48 -23.80 19.24
N GLU A 372 -17.75 -23.61 19.56
CA GLU A 372 -18.50 -22.38 19.28
C GLU A 372 -17.93 -21.17 20.02
N GLU A 373 -17.56 -21.33 21.30
CA GLU A 373 -16.92 -20.26 22.07
C GLU A 373 -15.52 -19.95 21.55
N ALA A 374 -14.76 -20.99 21.19
CA ALA A 374 -13.43 -20.83 20.60
C ALA A 374 -13.48 -20.12 19.24
N ASP A 375 -14.50 -20.38 18.42
CA ASP A 375 -14.75 -19.69 17.16
C ASP A 375 -15.10 -18.22 17.38
N LYS A 376 -16.00 -17.92 18.34
CA LYS A 376 -16.35 -16.54 18.72
C LYS A 376 -15.11 -15.76 19.17
N ILE A 377 -14.28 -16.34 20.03
CA ILE A 377 -13.02 -15.74 20.46
C ILE A 377 -12.10 -15.51 19.26
N SER A 378 -11.98 -16.49 18.36
CA SER A 378 -11.12 -16.41 17.18
C SER A 378 -11.55 -15.28 16.23
N LEU A 379 -12.86 -15.09 16.03
CA LEU A 379 -13.41 -13.99 15.24
C LEU A 379 -13.08 -12.62 15.86
N ILE A 380 -13.25 -12.46 17.17
CA ILE A 380 -12.91 -11.23 17.89
C ILE A 380 -11.40 -10.94 17.74
N LEU A 381 -10.54 -11.93 17.92
CA LEU A 381 -9.08 -11.74 17.79
C LEU A 381 -8.67 -11.35 16.37
N ASN A 382 -9.30 -11.92 15.34
CA ASN A 382 -9.02 -11.55 13.95
C ASN A 382 -9.42 -10.09 13.66
N LYS A 383 -10.52 -9.59 14.23
CA LYS A 383 -10.91 -8.17 14.13
C LYS A 383 -9.83 -7.23 14.67
N TYR A 384 -9.16 -7.57 15.78
CA TYR A 384 -8.07 -6.76 16.34
C TYR A 384 -6.77 -6.83 15.51
N LEU A 385 -6.51 -7.97 14.87
CA LEU A 385 -5.37 -8.14 13.96
C LEU A 385 -5.58 -7.31 12.68
N GLU A 386 -6.73 -7.46 12.03
CA GLU A 386 -7.05 -6.74 10.78
C GLU A 386 -7.25 -5.23 10.99
N GLY A 387 -7.88 -4.85 12.11
CA GLY A 387 -8.06 -3.45 12.49
C GLY A 387 -6.74 -2.75 12.79
N GLY A 388 -5.82 -3.45 13.47
CA GLY A 388 -4.49 -2.93 13.78
C GLY A 388 -3.67 -2.59 12.55
N ASP A 389 -3.71 -3.43 11.51
CA ASP A 389 -2.96 -3.19 10.28
C ASP A 389 -3.53 -2.01 9.48
N LYS A 390 -4.85 -1.83 9.47
CA LYS A 390 -5.50 -0.68 8.81
C LYS A 390 -5.15 0.65 9.50
N GLU A 391 -5.21 0.72 10.82
CA GLU A 391 -4.86 1.94 11.57
C GLU A 391 -3.37 2.26 11.45
N LEU A 392 -2.50 1.25 11.56
CA LEU A 392 -1.06 1.42 11.44
C LEU A 392 -0.67 1.86 10.01
N TYR A 393 -1.34 1.32 8.99
CA TYR A 393 -1.18 1.75 7.61
C TYR A 393 -1.66 3.20 7.42
N GLN A 394 -2.84 3.56 7.92
CA GLN A 394 -3.35 4.94 7.82
C GLN A 394 -2.44 5.95 8.54
N SER A 395 -1.89 5.59 9.71
CA SER A 395 -0.92 6.42 10.44
C SER A 395 0.36 6.63 9.62
N LYS A 396 0.95 5.55 9.10
CA LYS A 396 2.12 5.62 8.22
C LYS A 396 1.85 6.44 6.96
N VAL A 397 0.68 6.30 6.34
CA VAL A 397 0.30 7.09 5.17
C VAL A 397 0.18 8.58 5.51
N LYS A 398 -0.44 8.94 6.65
CA LYS A 398 -0.51 10.33 7.10
C LYS A 398 0.87 10.91 7.36
N GLU A 399 1.76 10.13 7.97
CA GLU A 399 3.13 10.54 8.27
C GLU A 399 3.97 10.72 6.99
N VAL A 400 3.89 9.78 6.04
CA VAL A 400 4.55 9.89 4.73
C VAL A 400 4.03 11.12 3.98
N LYS A 401 2.71 11.37 3.97
CA LYS A 401 2.13 12.57 3.37
C LYS A 401 2.63 13.86 4.04
N ALA A 402 2.74 13.88 5.37
CA ALA A 402 3.29 15.03 6.10
C ALA A 402 4.78 15.25 5.78
N PHE A 403 5.55 14.17 5.61
CA PHE A 403 6.94 14.24 5.20
C PHE A 403 7.08 14.74 3.75
N GLU A 404 6.31 14.22 2.80
CA GLU A 404 6.27 14.70 1.42
C GLU A 404 5.88 16.19 1.34
N ALA A 405 4.93 16.63 2.16
CA ALA A 405 4.54 18.03 2.26
C ALA A 405 5.69 18.91 2.77
N LYS A 406 6.44 18.45 3.79
CA LYS A 406 7.63 19.15 4.29
C LYS A 406 8.74 19.24 3.23
N VAL A 407 9.02 18.16 2.52
CA VAL A 407 10.02 18.14 1.43
C VAL A 407 9.62 19.08 0.30
N LYS A 408 8.34 19.09 -0.09
CA LYS A 408 7.81 20.03 -1.10
C LYS A 408 7.93 21.48 -0.64
N ALA A 409 7.58 21.78 0.62
CA ALA A 409 7.72 23.13 1.19
C ALA A 409 9.19 23.59 1.21
N GLN A 410 10.11 22.73 1.64
CA GLN A 410 11.55 23.02 1.66
C GLN A 410 12.11 23.23 0.25
N SER A 411 11.67 22.43 -0.74
CA SER A 411 12.04 22.62 -2.14
C SER A 411 11.50 23.93 -2.72
N GLN A 412 10.27 24.31 -2.40
CA GLN A 412 9.68 25.59 -2.82
C GLN A 412 10.38 26.78 -2.17
N GLU A 413 10.71 26.69 -0.89
CA GLU A 413 11.48 27.72 -0.18
C GLU A 413 12.89 27.88 -0.79
N LYS A 414 13.58 26.77 -1.10
CA LYS A 414 14.89 26.79 -1.78
C LYS A 414 14.79 27.49 -3.15
N LYS A 415 13.77 27.15 -3.95
CA LYS A 415 13.51 27.81 -5.25
C LYS A 415 13.20 29.30 -5.11
N GLN A 416 12.45 29.70 -4.08
CA GLN A 416 12.17 31.12 -3.82
C GLN A 416 13.44 31.87 -3.43
N ARG A 417 14.28 31.31 -2.54
CA ARG A 417 15.57 31.89 -2.17
C ARG A 417 16.53 32.02 -3.36
N GLU A 418 16.54 31.05 -4.27
CA GLU A 418 17.34 31.12 -5.50
C GLU A 418 16.86 32.26 -6.41
N LYS A 419 15.54 32.39 -6.62
CA LYS A 419 14.97 33.49 -7.40
C LYS A 419 15.28 34.87 -6.79
N GLU A 420 15.23 35.00 -5.47
CA GLU A 420 15.60 36.26 -4.79
C GLU A 420 17.09 36.58 -4.95
N ARG A 421 17.96 35.57 -4.89
CA ARG A 421 19.40 35.75 -5.14
C ARG A 421 19.65 36.18 -6.58
N GLU A 422 19.01 35.53 -7.55
CA GLU A 422 19.09 35.91 -8.96
C GLU A 422 18.62 37.35 -9.18
N GLY A 423 17.49 37.74 -8.58
CA GLY A 423 16.97 39.12 -8.62
C GLY A 423 17.97 40.15 -8.08
N LYS A 424 18.58 39.88 -6.91
CA LYS A 424 19.62 40.75 -6.34
C LYS A 424 20.84 40.88 -7.26
N THR A 425 21.30 39.76 -7.84
CA THR A 425 22.46 39.80 -8.76
C THR A 425 22.17 40.56 -10.06
N LEU A 426 20.94 40.51 -10.56
CA LEU A 426 20.49 41.26 -11.73
C LEU A 426 20.41 42.77 -11.42
N GLU A 427 19.85 43.13 -10.27
CA GLU A 427 19.78 44.52 -9.82
C GLU A 427 21.17 45.14 -9.63
N GLU A 428 22.11 44.41 -9.00
CA GLU A 428 23.50 44.85 -8.89
C GLU A 428 24.18 45.07 -10.25
N LYS A 429 23.91 44.19 -11.24
CA LYS A 429 24.41 44.34 -12.61
C LYS A 429 23.80 45.58 -13.29
N PHE A 430 22.51 45.82 -13.10
CA PHE A 430 21.82 46.98 -13.64
C PHE A 430 22.33 48.30 -13.05
N GLN A 431 22.55 48.34 -11.73
CA GLN A 431 23.16 49.48 -11.05
C GLN A 431 24.59 49.75 -11.53
N LYS A 432 25.40 48.71 -11.76
CA LYS A 432 26.74 48.85 -12.34
C LYS A 432 26.72 49.42 -13.76
N LEU A 433 25.78 48.97 -14.60
CA LEU A 433 25.62 49.46 -15.97
C LEU A 433 25.15 50.93 -16.03
N THR A 434 24.24 51.32 -15.13
CA THR A 434 23.71 52.69 -15.07
C THR A 434 24.70 53.68 -14.43
N ALA A 435 25.43 53.28 -13.38
CA ALA A 435 26.44 54.12 -12.73
C ALA A 435 27.68 54.39 -13.62
N GLY A 436 27.99 53.49 -14.55
CA GLY A 436 29.12 53.63 -15.48
C GLY A 436 28.96 54.71 -16.55
N ARG A 437 27.76 55.25 -16.76
CA ARG A 437 27.48 56.27 -17.78
C ARG A 437 27.64 57.70 -17.24
N LYS A 438 28.69 57.97 -16.46
CA LYS A 438 29.15 59.35 -16.26
C LYS A 438 29.75 59.81 -17.59
N VAL A 439 28.92 60.48 -18.38
CA VAL A 439 29.30 61.23 -19.58
C VAL A 439 30.48 62.11 -19.19
N LYS A 440 31.70 61.68 -19.51
CA LYS A 440 32.88 62.53 -19.50
C LYS A 440 32.57 63.64 -20.48
N LYS A 441 32.10 64.79 -19.98
CA LYS A 441 32.11 66.06 -20.72
C LYS A 441 33.55 66.27 -21.13
N THR A 442 33.85 65.95 -22.38
CA THR A 442 35.14 66.16 -23.01
C THR A 442 35.40 67.67 -23.06
N ARG A 443 36.07 68.20 -22.03
CA ARG A 443 36.78 69.46 -22.14
C ARG A 443 38.01 69.17 -23.00
N LYS A 444 38.00 69.67 -24.24
CA LYS A 444 39.17 69.70 -25.14
C LYS A 444 40.40 70.11 -24.35
N GLN A 445 41.35 69.20 -24.18
CA GLN A 445 42.71 69.55 -23.81
C GLN A 445 43.64 69.14 -24.95
N GLU A 446 44.50 70.10 -25.22
CA GLU A 446 45.40 70.26 -26.33
C GLU A 446 46.58 69.29 -26.22
N LYS A 447 47.02 68.82 -27.39
CA LYS A 447 48.14 67.89 -27.59
C LYS A 447 49.41 68.40 -26.89
N GLN A 448 50.00 67.57 -26.03
CA GLN A 448 51.45 67.52 -25.88
C GLN A 448 51.94 66.07 -26.01
N ILE A 449 53.04 65.96 -26.74
CA ILE A 449 53.74 64.78 -27.23
C ILE A 449 54.57 64.16 -26.09
N PRO A 450 54.57 62.83 -25.88
CA PRO A 450 55.60 62.18 -25.07
C PRO A 450 56.63 61.43 -25.93
N ALA A 451 57.89 61.61 -25.55
CA ALA A 451 59.09 60.95 -26.06
C ALA A 451 59.41 59.66 -25.23
N PRO A 452 60.39 58.83 -25.63
CA PRO A 452 60.37 57.37 -25.43
C PRO A 452 61.25 56.80 -24.30
N LEU A 453 60.86 55.59 -23.87
CA LEU A 453 61.64 54.44 -23.34
C LEU A 453 62.53 54.62 -22.08
N GLU A 454 62.20 53.87 -21.01
CA GLU A 454 63.20 53.10 -20.24
C GLU A 454 62.64 51.74 -19.77
N PRO A 455 63.42 50.65 -19.85
CA PRO A 455 63.05 49.32 -19.36
C PRO A 455 63.54 49.10 -17.93
N SER A 456 62.61 48.82 -17.00
CA SER A 456 62.94 48.46 -15.62
C SER A 456 62.45 47.05 -15.31
N SER A 457 63.43 46.16 -15.18
CA SER A 457 63.37 44.78 -14.72
C SER A 457 63.19 44.70 -13.20
N THR A 458 62.25 43.91 -12.68
CA THR A 458 62.27 43.31 -11.32
C THR A 458 61.08 42.33 -11.12
N PRO A 459 61.12 41.39 -10.14
CA PRO A 459 61.20 39.97 -10.44
C PRO A 459 59.99 39.13 -9.95
N LEU A 460 59.91 37.93 -10.52
CA LEU A 460 59.02 36.82 -10.19
C LEU A 460 59.02 36.44 -8.69
N PRO A 461 57.85 36.23 -8.06
CA PRO A 461 57.76 35.49 -6.80
C PRO A 461 57.78 33.96 -7.02
N PRO A 462 58.38 33.18 -6.10
CA PRO A 462 58.63 31.75 -6.25
C PRO A 462 57.39 30.85 -6.04
N PRO A 463 57.40 29.62 -6.58
CA PRO A 463 56.31 28.65 -6.42
C PRO A 463 56.27 28.05 -5.01
N LYS A 464 55.11 28.12 -4.35
CA LYS A 464 54.87 27.41 -3.09
C LYS A 464 54.80 25.90 -3.33
N LYS A 465 55.61 25.19 -2.55
CA LYS A 465 55.77 23.73 -2.51
C LYS A 465 54.47 23.01 -2.14
N VAL A 466 54.32 21.87 -2.80
CA VAL A 466 53.49 20.72 -2.45
C VAL A 466 53.91 20.19 -1.08
N GLU A 467 52.96 19.99 -0.17
CA GLU A 467 53.13 19.08 0.97
C GLU A 467 51.94 18.11 1.01
N LYS A 468 52.23 16.87 0.62
CA LYS A 468 51.38 15.69 0.77
C LYS A 468 51.43 15.28 2.24
N THR A 469 50.30 15.30 2.93
CA THR A 469 50.11 14.53 4.16
C THR A 469 48.88 13.63 3.99
N LEU A 470 49.17 12.35 3.72
CA LEU A 470 48.24 11.23 3.89
C LEU A 470 48.10 10.96 5.40
N PRO A 471 46.88 10.92 5.97
CA PRO A 471 46.65 10.18 7.20
C PRO A 471 46.32 8.72 6.87
N THR A 472 47.29 7.86 7.12
CA THR A 472 47.15 6.41 7.26
C THR A 472 46.20 6.10 8.42
N PRO A 473 45.11 5.33 8.23
CA PRO A 473 44.36 4.79 9.36
C PRO A 473 45.15 3.64 9.98
N SER A 474 45.62 3.84 11.20
CA SER A 474 46.16 2.79 12.07
C SER A 474 45.05 1.83 12.47
N SER A 475 45.11 0.60 11.95
CA SER A 475 44.40 -0.56 12.49
C SER A 475 44.92 -0.88 13.90
N PRO A 476 44.06 -0.97 14.93
CA PRO A 476 44.43 -1.63 16.18
C PRO A 476 44.39 -3.16 16.04
N PRO A 477 45.25 -3.87 16.79
CA PRO A 477 45.59 -5.28 16.57
C PRO A 477 44.54 -6.26 17.10
N LEU A 478 44.54 -7.45 16.48
CA LEU A 478 43.96 -8.70 16.99
C LEU A 478 44.31 -8.87 18.47
N ALA A 479 43.28 -8.81 19.33
CA ALA A 479 43.35 -9.36 20.66
C ALA A 479 42.91 -10.83 20.60
N SER A 480 43.89 -11.66 20.94
CA SER A 480 43.87 -13.08 21.20
C SER A 480 42.71 -13.56 22.07
N SER A 481 42.13 -14.67 21.63
CA SER A 481 41.49 -15.71 22.44
C SER A 481 42.28 -16.04 23.71
N PRO A 482 41.59 -16.15 24.86
CA PRO A 482 41.90 -17.15 25.87
C PRO A 482 40.67 -18.07 26.06
N GLU A 483 40.81 -19.36 25.78
CA GLU A 483 41.26 -20.34 26.77
C GLU A 483 40.04 -20.93 27.52
N ALA A 484 39.71 -22.15 27.11
CA ALA A 484 38.75 -23.00 27.80
C ALA A 484 39.28 -23.38 29.19
N PRO A 485 38.43 -23.45 30.22
CA PRO A 485 38.74 -24.23 31.39
C PRO A 485 37.92 -25.52 31.45
N ALA A 486 38.66 -26.62 31.38
CA ALA A 486 38.63 -27.73 32.33
C ALA A 486 37.29 -28.45 32.61
N ARG A 487 37.27 -29.70 32.12
CA ARG A 487 36.80 -30.89 32.86
C ARG A 487 36.72 -30.66 34.37
N ARG A 488 35.53 -30.87 34.95
CA ARG A 488 35.40 -31.38 36.32
C ARG A 488 34.77 -32.75 36.29
N GLU A 489 35.52 -33.68 36.87
CA GLU A 489 35.11 -35.03 37.20
C GLU A 489 34.05 -35.03 38.31
N LYS A 490 33.20 -36.06 38.25
CA LYS A 490 32.63 -36.83 39.37
C LYS A 490 32.03 -36.03 40.55
N GLY A 491 30.70 -35.98 40.56
CA GLY A 491 29.89 -35.79 41.75
C GLY A 491 28.68 -36.72 41.67
N ASP A 492 28.84 -37.88 42.29
CA ASP A 492 27.81 -38.86 42.61
C ASP A 492 26.99 -38.32 43.79
N THR A 493 25.70 -38.00 43.58
CA THR A 493 24.70 -37.92 44.65
C THR A 493 23.27 -37.99 44.10
N GLY A 494 22.51 -38.93 44.65
CA GLY A 494 21.10 -38.71 44.95
C GLY A 494 20.11 -39.16 43.88
N GLY A 495 19.59 -40.38 44.07
CA GLY A 495 18.54 -40.96 43.24
C GLY A 495 17.27 -40.10 43.17
N PHE A 496 16.73 -40.01 41.97
CA PHE A 496 15.32 -39.75 41.73
C PHE A 496 14.71 -41.01 41.12
N ILE A 497 13.81 -41.62 41.88
CA ILE A 497 12.99 -42.77 41.47
C ILE A 497 12.08 -42.28 40.33
N ASN A 498 12.41 -42.66 39.10
CA ASN A 498 11.50 -42.52 37.98
C ASN A 498 10.36 -43.55 38.13
N PRO A 499 9.09 -43.15 38.09
CA PRO A 499 7.98 -44.11 38.07
C PRO A 499 8.03 -44.96 36.78
N PRO A 500 7.60 -46.23 36.84
CA PRO A 500 7.66 -47.14 35.71
C PRO A 500 6.76 -46.67 34.57
N GLN A 501 7.37 -46.38 33.42
CA GLN A 501 6.61 -46.14 32.19
C GLN A 501 5.95 -47.45 31.71
N PRO A 502 4.67 -47.43 31.31
CA PRO A 502 3.98 -48.59 30.77
C PRO A 502 4.58 -48.98 29.41
N SER A 503 4.96 -50.25 29.30
CA SER A 503 5.48 -50.88 28.10
C SER A 503 4.36 -51.15 27.10
N PHE A 504 4.15 -50.22 26.16
CA PHE A 504 3.27 -50.45 25.02
C PHE A 504 4.03 -51.17 23.88
N PHE A 505 3.59 -52.40 23.64
CA PHE A 505 3.62 -53.15 22.38
C PHE A 505 4.97 -53.47 21.71
N LYS A 506 5.42 -54.70 21.94
CA LYS A 506 6.16 -55.51 20.95
C LYS A 506 5.22 -55.83 19.77
N GLY A 507 5.30 -55.04 18.70
CA GLY A 507 4.84 -55.41 17.37
C GLY A 507 6.04 -55.36 16.42
N GLY A 508 6.40 -56.50 15.84
CA GLY A 508 7.57 -56.63 14.97
C GLY A 508 7.45 -55.75 13.72
N GLY A 509 8.26 -54.70 13.66
CA GLY A 509 8.46 -53.85 12.50
C GLY A 509 9.95 -53.72 12.22
N ILE A 510 10.34 -54.02 10.98
CA ILE A 510 11.71 -54.00 10.46
C ILE A 510 12.41 -52.68 10.83
N PRO A 511 13.65 -52.70 11.35
CA PRO A 511 14.34 -51.48 11.75
C PRO A 511 14.72 -50.65 10.51
N SER A 512 13.95 -49.61 10.22
CA SER A 512 14.36 -48.57 9.30
C SER A 512 15.58 -47.86 9.90
N LYS A 513 16.75 -48.07 9.30
CA LYS A 513 17.99 -47.36 9.62
C LYS A 513 17.69 -45.85 9.58
N ARG A 514 17.71 -45.21 10.75
CA ARG A 514 17.68 -43.75 10.83
C ARG A 514 18.96 -43.23 10.15
N PRO A 515 18.88 -42.22 9.27
CA PRO A 515 20.06 -41.61 8.69
C PRO A 515 20.91 -41.00 9.79
N ILE A 516 22.16 -41.47 9.90
CA ILE A 516 23.19 -40.87 10.74
C ILE A 516 23.56 -39.55 10.06
N VAL A 517 23.29 -38.43 10.72
CA VAL A 517 23.72 -37.11 10.28
C VAL A 517 25.21 -37.02 10.57
N GLU A 518 26.04 -37.21 9.54
CA GLU A 518 27.47 -36.94 9.62
C GLU A 518 27.68 -35.42 9.62
N ASP A 519 28.47 -34.93 10.57
CA ASP A 519 28.86 -33.53 10.67
C ASP A 519 29.58 -33.09 9.37
N ILE A 520 28.92 -32.24 8.59
CA ILE A 520 29.48 -31.69 7.35
C ILE A 520 30.62 -30.75 7.72
N LYS A 521 31.86 -31.23 7.58
CA LYS A 521 33.06 -30.38 7.65
C LYS A 521 33.01 -29.32 6.54
N TYR A 522 32.73 -28.08 6.92
CA TYR A 522 32.75 -26.93 6.04
C TYR A 522 34.20 -26.61 5.67
N THR A 523 34.61 -26.94 4.46
CA THR A 523 35.86 -26.43 3.87
C THR A 523 35.50 -25.24 3.00
N PRO A 524 36.00 -24.02 3.31
CA PRO A 524 35.70 -22.85 2.49
C PRO A 524 36.39 -23.02 1.13
N LYS A 525 35.59 -23.28 0.08
CA LYS A 525 36.06 -23.22 -1.30
C LYS A 525 36.14 -21.74 -1.69
N LEU A 526 37.35 -21.21 -1.77
CA LEU A 526 37.65 -19.95 -2.43
C LEU A 526 37.27 -20.06 -3.91
N TYR A 527 36.06 -19.60 -4.24
CA TYR A 527 35.68 -19.32 -5.62
C TYR A 527 35.98 -17.85 -5.91
N GLY A 528 37.13 -17.64 -6.55
CA GLY A 528 37.50 -16.38 -7.19
C GLY A 528 38.41 -16.71 -8.38
N PRO A 529 38.35 -15.93 -9.48
CA PRO A 529 39.22 -16.14 -10.62
C PRO A 529 40.69 -15.95 -10.20
N VAL A 530 41.47 -17.02 -10.31
CA VAL A 530 42.93 -17.04 -10.10
C VAL A 530 43.60 -16.51 -11.38
N GLN A 531 43.35 -15.24 -11.70
CA GLN A 531 44.11 -14.49 -12.67
C GLN A 531 44.46 -13.16 -12.00
N GLU A 532 45.75 -12.81 -12.00
CA GLU A 532 46.38 -11.70 -11.27
C GLU A 532 46.95 -12.04 -9.87
N ILE A 533 47.94 -12.94 -9.82
CA ILE A 533 49.14 -12.80 -8.97
C ILE A 533 50.37 -13.08 -9.81
#